data_AF-A0A6M1LBL8-F1
#
_entry.id   AF-A0A6M1LBL8-F1
#
_cell.length_a   1.000
_cell.length_b   1.000
_cell.length_c   1.000
_cell.angle_alpha   90.00
_cell.angle_beta   90.00
_cell.angle_gamma   90.00
#
_symmetry.space_group_name_H-M   'P 1'
#
loop_
_entity.id
_entity.type
_entity.pdbx_description
1 polymer ?
#
loop_
_entity_poly.entity_id
_entity_poly.type
_entity_poly.pdbx_seq_one_letter_code
_entity_poly.pdbx_strand_id
1 'polypeptide(L)'
;MDSTSDDASVHRALRVDVPDLGDVMPPVLDLTVADRRLWTAATNDYDEAALAAVRATVGTRALWRSWRFAAATGSSATRVYVLEADDPEIATAAVRAALTETGPDATLVIGVATDDPAPPAAGAALASSALLWALDATEPVRVAQVFDGVDRDAGPYFHEWHPRLAEDERAAVLGFLDGGRTFVITPQTQQDVLDPQRGRAVPMNYRTDGSWVWTDTVAYYLREHGVAPDGQLLAHVRAAGFVAAEPNLVDLHRALSCLFVPGDVDPASDVVAA
;
A
#
# COMPACT_ATOMS: atom_id res chain seq x y z
N MET A 1 -36.39 -6.06 -23.43
CA MET A 1 -35.82 -4.96 -24.24
C MET A 1 -35.02 -4.11 -23.28
N ASP A 2 -33.70 -4.21 -23.43
CA ASP A 2 -32.57 -3.50 -22.82
C ASP A 2 -32.68 -2.83 -21.44
N SER A 3 -32.02 -3.46 -20.46
CA SER A 3 -31.50 -2.85 -19.22
C SER A 3 -29.96 -2.89 -19.25
N THR A 4 -29.35 -2.16 -20.18
CA THR A 4 -27.89 -2.10 -20.37
C THR A 4 -27.33 -0.66 -20.35
N SER A 5 -28.15 0.33 -19.97
CA SER A 5 -27.76 1.75 -20.11
C SER A 5 -27.33 2.46 -18.82
N ASP A 6 -27.39 1.82 -17.64
CA ASP A 6 -27.18 2.53 -16.35
C ASP A 6 -25.80 2.27 -15.71
N ASP A 7 -25.13 1.17 -16.07
CA ASP A 7 -23.81 0.79 -15.54
C ASP A 7 -22.67 1.66 -16.11
N ALA A 8 -22.82 2.11 -17.37
CA ALA A 8 -21.82 2.94 -18.06
C ALA A 8 -21.70 4.37 -17.49
N SER A 9 -22.68 4.84 -16.73
CA SER A 9 -22.72 6.22 -16.22
C SER A 9 -21.96 6.39 -14.90
N VAL A 10 -21.91 5.35 -14.07
CA VAL A 10 -21.15 5.34 -12.81
C VAL A 10 -19.64 5.28 -13.09
N HIS A 11 -19.25 4.55 -14.14
CA HIS A 11 -17.87 4.48 -14.64
C HIS A 11 -17.39 5.78 -15.33
N ARG A 12 -18.30 6.70 -15.68
CA ARG A 12 -17.94 7.92 -16.43
C ARG A 12 -17.39 9.04 -15.56
N ALA A 13 -17.75 9.09 -14.27
CA ALA A 13 -17.24 10.09 -13.33
C ALA A 13 -15.83 9.77 -12.78
N LEU A 14 -15.36 8.54 -13.01
CA LEU A 14 -14.03 8.04 -12.65
C LEU A 14 -13.05 8.05 -13.82
N ARG A 15 -13.47 8.41 -15.04
CA ARG A 15 -12.56 8.54 -16.19
C ARG A 15 -11.80 9.86 -16.11
N VAL A 16 -10.79 9.86 -15.26
CA VAL A 16 -9.51 10.38 -15.73
C VAL A 16 -9.02 9.36 -16.75
N ASP A 17 -9.03 9.68 -18.04
CA ASP A 17 -8.34 8.87 -19.06
C ASP A 17 -6.83 8.99 -18.78
N VAL A 18 -6.35 8.23 -17.78
CA VAL A 18 -4.93 7.96 -17.60
C VAL A 18 -4.60 6.80 -18.52
N PRO A 19 -3.80 6.99 -19.58
CA PRO A 19 -3.30 5.87 -20.35
C PRO A 19 -2.53 4.94 -19.41
N ASP A 20 -2.73 3.62 -19.52
CA ASP A 20 -1.92 2.55 -18.90
C ASP A 20 -2.36 1.98 -17.53
N LEU A 21 -3.56 2.27 -17.02
CA LEU A 21 -4.05 1.76 -15.71
C LEU A 21 -5.27 0.79 -15.75
N GLY A 22 -5.69 0.31 -16.92
CA GLY A 22 -6.83 -0.62 -17.05
C GLY A 22 -8.21 -0.03 -16.71
N ASP A 23 -9.28 -0.82 -16.84
CA ASP A 23 -10.69 -0.37 -16.68
C ASP A 23 -11.13 -0.12 -15.21
N VAL A 24 -10.25 -0.35 -14.22
CA VAL A 24 -10.53 -0.14 -12.79
C VAL A 24 -9.35 0.58 -12.15
N MET A 25 -9.53 1.84 -11.76
CA MET A 25 -8.54 2.55 -10.95
C MET A 25 -8.26 1.76 -9.67
N PRO A 26 -6.99 1.51 -9.32
CA PRO A 26 -6.66 0.85 -8.07
C PRO A 26 -7.23 1.65 -6.90
N PRO A 27 -7.70 0.98 -5.84
CA PRO A 27 -8.34 1.67 -4.72
C PRO A 27 -7.37 2.60 -3.99
N VAL A 28 -6.06 2.32 -4.06
CA VAL A 28 -5.00 3.08 -3.39
C VAL A 28 -3.91 3.45 -4.40
N LEU A 29 -3.48 4.72 -4.40
CA LEU A 29 -2.45 5.24 -5.29
C LEU A 29 -1.40 6.03 -4.52
N ASP A 30 -0.13 5.92 -4.94
CA ASP A 30 0.91 6.87 -4.56
C ASP A 30 1.20 7.83 -5.72
N LEU A 31 0.68 9.05 -5.65
CA LEU A 31 0.94 10.07 -6.68
C LEU A 31 2.26 10.81 -6.45
N THR A 32 2.96 10.57 -5.32
CA THR A 32 4.28 11.17 -5.07
C THR A 32 5.37 10.60 -5.97
N VAL A 33 5.15 9.38 -6.48
CA VAL A 33 6.04 8.68 -7.43
C VAL A 33 5.45 8.64 -8.85
N ALA A 34 4.27 9.24 -9.07
CA ALA A 34 3.64 9.27 -10.38
C ALA A 34 4.42 10.14 -11.36
N ASP A 35 4.41 9.74 -12.64
CA ASP A 35 4.93 10.59 -13.69
C ASP A 35 4.07 11.88 -13.86
N ARG A 36 4.62 12.84 -14.59
CA ARG A 36 3.93 14.13 -14.81
C ARG A 36 2.59 13.97 -15.53
N ARG A 37 2.41 12.96 -16.39
CA ARG A 37 1.17 12.77 -17.16
C ARG A 37 0.05 12.28 -16.26
N LEU A 38 0.31 11.22 -15.49
CA LEU A 38 -0.62 10.70 -14.50
C LEU A 38 -0.94 11.78 -13.46
N TRP A 39 0.05 12.52 -12.98
CA TRP A 39 -0.19 13.63 -12.05
C TRP A 39 -1.18 14.66 -12.60
N THR A 40 -0.91 15.20 -13.80
CA THR A 40 -1.77 16.23 -14.43
C THR A 40 -3.18 15.70 -14.71
N ALA A 41 -3.32 14.42 -15.01
CA ALA A 41 -4.63 13.83 -15.25
C ALA A 41 -5.40 13.61 -13.92
N ALA A 42 -4.71 13.19 -12.86
CA ALA A 42 -5.33 12.75 -11.61
C ALA A 42 -5.62 13.88 -10.59
N THR A 43 -5.07 15.08 -10.79
CA THR A 43 -5.15 16.22 -9.87
C THR A 43 -5.90 17.42 -10.47
N ASN A 44 -6.36 18.33 -9.63
CA ASN A 44 -7.06 19.57 -10.02
C ASN A 44 -6.75 20.74 -9.08
N ASP A 45 -7.34 21.90 -9.32
CA ASP A 45 -7.13 23.14 -8.57
C ASP A 45 -7.35 23.01 -7.05
N TYR A 46 -8.26 22.12 -6.58
CA TYR A 46 -8.43 21.88 -5.14
C TYR A 46 -7.25 21.11 -4.56
N ASP A 47 -6.68 20.17 -5.32
CA ASP A 47 -5.49 19.44 -4.92
C ASP A 47 -4.29 20.39 -4.85
N GLU A 48 -4.15 21.28 -5.83
CA GLU A 48 -3.12 22.32 -5.83
C GLU A 48 -3.25 23.27 -4.63
N ALA A 49 -4.47 23.72 -4.29
CA ALA A 49 -4.73 24.57 -3.14
C ALA A 49 -4.41 23.85 -1.81
N ALA A 50 -4.85 22.60 -1.66
CA ALA A 50 -4.52 21.79 -0.49
C ALA A 50 -3.01 21.56 -0.35
N LEU A 51 -2.33 21.25 -1.45
CA LEU A 51 -0.88 21.06 -1.51
C LEU A 51 -0.11 22.33 -1.14
N ALA A 52 -0.55 23.48 -1.63
CA ALA A 52 0.05 24.76 -1.26
C ALA A 52 -0.10 25.05 0.24
N ALA A 53 -1.29 24.79 0.80
CA ALA A 53 -1.57 24.99 2.21
C ALA A 53 -0.75 24.08 3.13
N VAL A 54 -0.64 22.78 2.81
CA VAL A 54 0.17 21.85 3.63
C VAL A 54 1.65 22.23 3.57
N ARG A 55 2.19 22.52 2.37
CA ARG A 55 3.61 22.91 2.22
C ARG A 55 3.97 24.21 2.95
N ALA A 56 3.01 25.12 3.11
CA ALA A 56 3.19 26.36 3.86
C ALA A 56 3.01 26.19 5.37
N THR A 57 2.40 25.09 5.82
CA THR A 57 2.12 24.83 7.23
C THR A 57 3.20 23.95 7.84
N VAL A 58 4.00 24.54 8.73
CA VAL A 58 5.05 23.83 9.49
C VAL A 58 4.43 22.71 10.34
N GLY A 59 5.10 21.57 10.40
CA GLY A 59 4.65 20.40 11.15
C GLY A 59 3.68 19.49 10.39
N THR A 60 3.34 19.80 9.13
CA THR A 60 2.62 18.84 8.28
C THR A 60 3.56 17.74 7.81
N ARG A 61 3.08 16.49 7.82
CA ARG A 61 3.83 15.30 7.46
C ARG A 61 3.37 14.66 6.17
N ALA A 62 2.06 14.66 5.91
CA ALA A 62 1.53 14.06 4.69
C ALA A 62 0.11 14.54 4.36
N LEU A 63 -0.28 14.39 3.10
CA LEU A 63 -1.59 14.72 2.56
C LEU A 63 -2.07 13.61 1.62
N TRP A 64 -3.28 13.13 1.88
CA TRP A 64 -4.01 12.18 1.05
C TRP A 64 -5.33 12.78 0.59
N ARG A 65 -5.82 12.28 -0.53
CA ARG A 65 -7.17 12.54 -1.04
C ARG A 65 -7.93 11.24 -1.22
N SER A 66 -9.19 11.22 -0.81
CA SER A 66 -10.16 10.19 -1.16
C SER A 66 -11.53 10.80 -1.47
N TRP A 67 -12.50 9.94 -1.77
CA TRP A 67 -13.87 10.33 -2.05
C TRP A 67 -14.84 9.56 -1.17
N ARG A 68 -15.86 10.26 -0.67
CA ARG A 68 -17.02 9.66 0.00
C ARG A 68 -18.23 9.79 -0.89
N PHE A 69 -18.82 8.65 -1.22
CA PHE A 69 -20.06 8.57 -1.99
C PHE A 69 -21.22 8.32 -1.03
N ALA A 70 -22.28 9.11 -1.13
CA ALA A 70 -23.51 8.80 -0.41
C ALA A 70 -24.24 7.62 -1.09
N ALA A 71 -24.92 6.81 -0.29
CA ALA A 71 -25.52 5.54 -0.72
C ALA A 71 -26.75 5.70 -1.64
N ALA A 72 -27.26 6.92 -1.84
CA ALA A 72 -28.43 7.16 -2.66
C ALA A 72 -28.06 7.29 -4.15
N THR A 73 -28.93 6.80 -5.03
CA THR A 73 -28.81 7.00 -6.48
C THR A 73 -28.82 8.50 -6.82
N GLY A 74 -27.80 8.97 -7.54
CA GLY A 74 -27.61 10.39 -7.87
C GLY A 74 -26.82 11.22 -6.84
N SER A 75 -26.17 10.57 -5.87
CA SER A 75 -25.40 11.24 -4.82
C SER A 75 -24.18 12.02 -5.33
N SER A 76 -23.95 13.20 -4.75
CA SER A 76 -22.71 13.95 -4.94
C SER A 76 -21.55 13.26 -4.20
N ALA A 77 -20.42 13.13 -4.89
CA ALA A 77 -19.17 12.69 -4.26
C ALA A 77 -18.63 13.84 -3.40
N THR A 78 -18.34 13.58 -2.13
CA THR A 78 -17.66 14.53 -1.24
C THR A 78 -16.17 14.24 -1.27
N ARG A 79 -15.35 15.24 -1.60
CA ARG A 79 -13.89 15.11 -1.59
C ARG A 79 -13.41 15.10 -0.14
N VAL A 80 -12.54 14.17 0.22
CA VAL A 80 -11.97 14.07 1.56
C VAL A 80 -10.46 14.24 1.47
N TYR A 81 -9.93 15.21 2.20
CA TYR A 81 -8.50 15.30 2.47
C TYR A 81 -8.23 14.74 3.87
N VAL A 82 -7.27 13.83 3.94
CA VAL A 82 -6.68 13.41 5.22
C VAL A 82 -5.30 14.02 5.27
N LEU A 83 -4.93 14.67 6.37
CA LEU A 83 -3.59 15.19 6.57
C LEU A 83 -3.04 14.73 7.91
N GLU A 84 -1.77 14.36 7.91
CA GLU A 84 -1.00 14.05 9.10
C GLU A 84 -0.17 15.28 9.47
N ALA A 85 -0.21 15.69 10.73
CA ALA A 85 0.56 16.84 11.21
C ALA A 85 0.81 16.76 12.72
N ASP A 86 1.85 17.44 13.19
CA ASP A 86 2.14 17.60 14.62
C ASP A 86 1.04 18.39 15.33
N ASP A 87 0.46 19.40 14.65
CA ASP A 87 -0.75 20.11 15.06
C ASP A 87 -1.83 19.97 13.97
N PRO A 88 -2.69 18.94 14.06
CA PRO A 88 -3.70 18.68 13.05
C PRO A 88 -4.79 19.75 13.00
N GLU A 89 -5.03 20.52 14.08
CA GLU A 89 -6.05 21.57 14.10
C GLU A 89 -5.62 22.77 13.25
N ILE A 90 -4.38 23.23 13.44
CA ILE A 90 -3.81 24.32 12.65
C ILE A 90 -3.75 23.95 11.17
N ALA A 91 -3.21 22.76 10.85
CA ALA A 91 -3.08 22.31 9.48
C ALA A 91 -4.45 22.09 8.79
N THR A 92 -5.43 21.54 9.52
CA THR A 92 -6.81 21.40 9.02
C THR A 92 -7.44 22.76 8.73
N ALA A 93 -7.26 23.75 9.61
CA ALA A 93 -7.79 25.09 9.41
C ALA A 93 -7.17 25.77 8.17
N ALA A 94 -5.86 25.64 7.98
CA ALA A 94 -5.15 26.19 6.83
C ALA A 94 -5.65 25.58 5.51
N VAL A 95 -5.77 24.25 5.44
CA VAL A 95 -6.28 23.56 4.25
C VAL A 95 -7.75 23.93 3.98
N ARG A 96 -8.60 24.00 5.01
CA ARG A 96 -10.01 24.40 4.84
C ARG A 96 -10.15 25.83 4.31
N ALA A 97 -9.32 26.76 4.77
CA ALA A 97 -9.30 28.13 4.29
C ALA A 97 -8.95 28.17 2.79
N ALA A 98 -7.88 27.49 2.38
CA ALA A 98 -7.46 27.40 0.99
C ALA A 98 -8.54 26.80 0.08
N LEU A 99 -9.18 25.70 0.51
CA LEU A 99 -10.23 25.03 -0.27
C LEU A 99 -11.49 25.90 -0.41
N THR A 100 -11.81 26.74 0.59
CA THR A 100 -12.96 27.66 0.54
C THR A 100 -12.75 28.75 -0.52
N GLU A 101 -11.51 29.19 -0.74
CA GLU A 101 -11.16 30.16 -1.77
C GLU A 101 -11.23 29.55 -3.18
N THR A 102 -10.99 28.23 -3.32
CA THR A 102 -11.02 27.53 -4.60
C THR A 102 -12.43 27.41 -5.19
N GLY A 103 -13.44 27.10 -4.37
CA GLY A 103 -14.81 26.98 -4.88
C GLY A 103 -15.79 26.28 -3.94
N PRO A 104 -17.05 26.11 -4.39
CA PRO A 104 -18.16 25.67 -3.55
C PRO A 104 -18.24 24.14 -3.39
N ASP A 105 -17.28 23.36 -3.89
CA ASP A 105 -17.35 21.89 -3.82
C ASP A 105 -17.39 21.41 -2.37
N ALA A 106 -18.19 20.37 -2.13
CA ALA A 106 -18.23 19.72 -0.83
C ALA A 106 -16.87 19.05 -0.53
N THR A 107 -16.14 19.65 0.42
CA THR A 107 -14.85 19.15 0.90
C THR A 107 -14.93 18.84 2.40
N LEU A 108 -14.30 17.73 2.79
CA LEU A 108 -14.07 17.36 4.18
C LEU A 108 -12.56 17.28 4.41
N VAL A 109 -12.09 17.87 5.51
CA VAL A 109 -10.68 17.78 5.91
C VAL A 109 -10.61 17.12 7.29
N ILE A 110 -9.84 16.04 7.38
CA ILE A 110 -9.61 15.24 8.58
C ILE A 110 -8.12 15.34 8.94
N GLY A 111 -7.82 15.93 10.09
CA GLY A 111 -6.48 15.97 10.65
C GLY A 111 -6.19 14.74 11.52
N VAL A 112 -4.98 14.21 11.43
CA VAL A 112 -4.45 13.11 12.24
C VAL A 112 -3.14 13.59 12.87
N ALA A 113 -2.98 13.38 14.18
CA ALA A 113 -1.71 13.66 14.85
C ALA A 113 -0.69 12.54 14.57
N THR A 114 0.57 12.91 14.35
CA THR A 114 1.68 12.02 13.95
C THR A 114 1.81 10.75 14.80
N ASP A 115 1.61 10.84 16.11
CA ASP A 115 1.81 9.74 17.06
C ASP A 115 0.50 9.11 17.57
N ASP A 116 -0.65 9.63 17.14
CA ASP A 116 -1.95 9.15 17.59
C ASP A 116 -2.54 8.14 16.61
N PRO A 117 -3.32 7.15 17.11
CA PRO A 117 -4.05 6.27 16.21
C PRO A 117 -5.04 7.07 15.36
N ALA A 118 -4.98 6.83 14.05
CA ALA A 118 -5.89 7.49 13.11
C ALA A 118 -7.37 7.24 13.51
N PRO A 119 -8.21 8.30 13.57
CA PRO A 119 -9.63 8.13 13.82
C PRO A 119 -10.27 7.18 12.79
N PRO A 120 -11.34 6.43 13.12
CA PRO A 120 -11.94 5.47 12.19
C PRO A 120 -12.34 6.06 10.83
N ALA A 121 -12.78 7.33 10.82
CA ALA A 121 -13.10 8.05 9.58
C ALA A 121 -11.87 8.32 8.71
N ALA A 122 -10.71 8.60 9.30
CA ALA A 122 -9.45 8.74 8.59
C ALA A 122 -8.99 7.38 8.06
N GLY A 123 -9.06 6.31 8.87
CA GLY A 123 -8.71 4.95 8.44
C GLY A 123 -9.52 4.47 7.23
N ALA A 124 -10.83 4.67 7.25
CA ALA A 124 -11.70 4.35 6.12
C ALA A 124 -11.38 5.18 4.87
N ALA A 125 -11.03 6.46 5.05
CA ALA A 125 -10.64 7.33 3.95
C ALA A 125 -9.30 6.92 3.34
N LEU A 126 -8.31 6.55 4.16
CA LEU A 126 -6.97 6.14 3.72
C LEU A 126 -6.99 4.83 2.92
N ALA A 127 -7.85 3.88 3.31
CA ALA A 127 -8.00 2.59 2.63
C ALA A 127 -8.46 2.68 1.16
N SER A 128 -8.90 3.86 0.70
CA SER A 128 -9.23 4.13 -0.70
C SER A 128 -8.81 5.54 -1.11
N SER A 129 -7.52 5.83 -0.97
CA SER A 129 -6.96 7.17 -1.16
C SER A 129 -5.80 7.24 -2.15
N ALA A 130 -5.53 8.45 -2.63
CA ALA A 130 -4.30 8.82 -3.31
C ALA A 130 -3.42 9.64 -2.35
N LEU A 131 -2.18 9.20 -2.11
CA LEU A 131 -1.17 10.01 -1.43
C LEU A 131 -0.71 11.11 -2.39
N LEU A 132 -0.92 12.37 -2.01
CA LEU A 132 -0.59 13.55 -2.83
C LEU A 132 0.78 14.13 -2.45
N TRP A 133 1.15 14.03 -1.18
CA TRP A 133 2.39 14.59 -0.66
C TRP A 133 2.78 13.93 0.66
N ALA A 134 4.09 13.77 0.87
CA ALA A 134 4.70 13.38 2.14
C ALA A 134 5.96 14.23 2.35
N LEU A 135 6.25 14.57 3.61
CA LEU A 135 7.43 15.32 4.01
C LEU A 135 8.70 14.52 3.77
N ASP A 136 8.67 13.24 4.13
CA ASP A 136 9.80 12.32 3.99
C ASP A 136 9.76 11.65 2.61
N ALA A 137 10.84 11.86 1.84
CA ALA A 137 11.12 11.12 0.61
C ALA A 137 11.56 9.70 0.99
N THR A 138 10.59 8.88 1.34
CA THR A 138 10.81 7.50 1.74
C THR A 138 11.11 6.64 0.51
N GLU A 139 12.06 5.70 0.64
CA GLU A 139 12.42 4.81 -0.47
C GLU A 139 11.21 3.95 -0.90
N PRO A 140 11.15 3.51 -2.18
CA PRO A 140 10.09 2.62 -2.63
C PRO A 140 10.02 1.34 -1.78
N VAL A 141 8.81 0.97 -1.37
CA VAL A 141 8.55 -0.25 -0.61
C VAL A 141 8.89 -1.47 -1.47
N ARG A 142 9.59 -2.44 -0.88
CA ARG A 142 10.02 -3.68 -1.56
C ARG A 142 9.16 -4.85 -1.13
N VAL A 143 8.71 -5.67 -2.07
CA VAL A 143 7.93 -6.87 -1.78
C VAL A 143 8.86 -8.09 -1.74
N ALA A 144 8.85 -8.82 -0.64
CA ALA A 144 9.66 -10.01 -0.46
C ALA A 144 9.14 -11.16 -1.32
N GLN A 145 10.05 -11.80 -2.04
CA GLN A 145 9.78 -13.06 -2.70
C GLN A 145 9.70 -14.18 -1.66
N VAL A 146 8.72 -15.06 -1.84
CA VAL A 146 8.51 -16.21 -0.96
C VAL A 146 9.18 -17.46 -1.51
N PHE A 147 9.03 -17.69 -2.81
CA PHE A 147 9.45 -18.90 -3.51
C PHE A 147 10.54 -18.54 -4.52
N ASP A 148 11.40 -19.50 -4.83
CA ASP A 148 12.51 -19.29 -5.77
C ASP A 148 12.02 -19.23 -7.23
N GLY A 149 10.85 -19.81 -7.49
CA GLY A 149 10.23 -19.78 -8.79
C GLY A 149 8.82 -20.35 -8.77
N VAL A 150 8.18 -20.29 -9.93
CA VAL A 150 6.88 -20.89 -10.19
C VAL A 150 7.00 -21.73 -11.45
N ASP A 151 6.78 -23.03 -11.31
CA ASP A 151 6.60 -23.92 -12.45
C ASP A 151 5.16 -23.83 -12.96
N ARG A 152 4.98 -23.90 -14.28
CA ARG A 152 3.67 -23.72 -14.92
C ARG A 152 2.66 -24.80 -14.51
N ASP A 153 3.12 -26.03 -14.31
CA ASP A 153 2.26 -27.19 -14.06
C ASP A 153 2.31 -27.63 -12.59
N ALA A 154 3.48 -27.51 -11.94
CA ALA A 154 3.68 -27.93 -10.56
C ALA A 154 3.47 -26.79 -9.53
N GLY A 155 3.44 -25.52 -9.97
CA GLY A 155 3.23 -24.36 -9.10
C GLY A 155 4.52 -23.84 -8.43
N PRO A 156 4.40 -23.05 -7.35
CA PRO A 156 5.54 -22.45 -6.67
C PRO A 156 6.46 -23.49 -6.01
N TYR A 157 7.77 -23.26 -6.02
CA TYR A 157 8.75 -24.19 -5.47
C TYR A 157 9.93 -23.48 -4.77
N PHE A 158 10.65 -24.25 -3.96
CA PHE A 158 11.98 -23.93 -3.44
C PHE A 158 13.00 -24.83 -4.12
N HIS A 159 14.17 -24.30 -4.46
CA HIS A 159 15.29 -25.10 -4.91
C HIS A 159 15.85 -25.96 -3.77
N GLU A 160 16.41 -27.13 -4.11
CA GLU A 160 17.01 -28.03 -3.11
C GLU A 160 18.19 -27.39 -2.36
N TRP A 161 18.89 -26.47 -3.02
CA TRP A 161 20.01 -25.72 -2.46
C TRP A 161 19.59 -24.44 -1.71
N HIS A 162 18.28 -24.18 -1.57
CA HIS A 162 17.83 -23.01 -0.84
C HIS A 162 18.31 -23.06 0.62
N PRO A 163 18.95 -22.00 1.12
CA PRO A 163 19.59 -22.04 2.42
C PRO A 163 18.59 -22.24 3.56
N ARG A 164 19.06 -22.90 4.62
CA ARG A 164 18.35 -23.04 5.89
C ARG A 164 19.11 -22.32 6.99
N LEU A 165 18.40 -21.60 7.85
CA LEU A 165 19.01 -20.86 8.95
C LEU A 165 19.29 -21.77 10.15
N ALA A 166 20.37 -21.48 10.86
CA ALA A 166 20.66 -22.08 12.15
C ALA A 166 19.61 -21.65 13.19
N GLU A 167 19.46 -22.44 14.27
CA GLU A 167 18.38 -22.26 15.26
C GLU A 167 18.33 -20.86 15.89
N ASP A 168 19.48 -20.33 16.26
CA ASP A 168 19.64 -19.03 16.92
C ASP A 168 19.28 -17.88 15.96
N GLU A 169 19.82 -17.89 14.75
CA GLU A 169 19.51 -16.89 13.74
C GLU A 169 18.04 -17.00 13.30
N ARG A 170 17.52 -18.21 13.15
CA ARG A 170 16.11 -18.46 12.82
C ARG A 170 15.17 -17.82 13.84
N ALA A 171 15.44 -17.98 15.13
CA ALA A 171 14.61 -17.40 16.18
C ALA A 171 14.62 -15.86 16.11
N ALA A 172 15.79 -15.25 15.87
CA ALA A 172 15.91 -13.80 15.74
C ALA A 172 15.18 -13.26 14.50
N VAL A 173 15.33 -13.93 13.34
CA VAL A 173 14.65 -13.56 12.10
C VAL A 173 13.13 -13.74 12.23
N LEU A 174 12.66 -14.80 12.89
CA LEU A 174 11.22 -14.97 13.18
C LEU A 174 10.68 -13.83 14.06
N GLY A 175 11.44 -13.41 15.07
CA GLY A 175 11.08 -12.26 15.90
C GLY A 175 10.89 -10.98 15.09
N PHE A 176 11.78 -10.71 14.12
CA PHE A 176 11.61 -9.60 13.17
C PHE A 176 10.34 -9.76 12.33
N LEU A 177 10.15 -10.91 11.68
CA LEU A 177 9.05 -11.14 10.75
C LEU A 177 7.68 -11.07 11.44
N ASP A 178 7.57 -11.65 12.64
CA ASP A 178 6.36 -11.64 13.46
C ASP A 178 6.12 -10.26 14.11
N GLY A 179 7.19 -9.46 14.28
CA GLY A 179 7.16 -8.09 14.80
C GLY A 179 6.69 -7.05 13.78
N GLY A 180 6.72 -7.36 12.48
CA GLY A 180 6.21 -6.45 11.46
C GLY A 180 4.71 -6.20 11.59
N ARG A 181 4.28 -4.97 11.27
CA ARG A 181 2.89 -4.53 11.34
C ARG A 181 2.04 -5.23 10.29
N THR A 182 1.03 -5.98 10.71
CA THR A 182 0.03 -6.54 9.80
C THR A 182 -0.88 -5.44 9.26
N PHE A 183 -1.01 -5.35 7.93
CA PHE A 183 -1.83 -4.32 7.26
C PHE A 183 -2.87 -4.91 6.29
N VAL A 184 -2.71 -6.17 5.87
CA VAL A 184 -3.77 -6.94 5.19
C VAL A 184 -3.99 -8.24 5.93
N ILE A 185 -5.22 -8.45 6.39
CA ILE A 185 -5.65 -9.67 7.07
C ILE A 185 -6.56 -10.45 6.13
N THR A 186 -6.27 -11.72 5.94
CA THR A 186 -7.07 -12.62 5.09
C THR A 186 -7.25 -13.98 5.75
N PRO A 187 -8.44 -14.60 5.68
CA PRO A 187 -8.64 -15.97 6.13
C PRO A 187 -8.06 -16.99 5.13
N GLN A 188 -7.55 -16.55 3.98
CA GLN A 188 -7.00 -17.43 2.96
C GLN A 188 -5.73 -18.12 3.45
N THR A 189 -5.65 -19.41 3.20
CA THR A 189 -4.46 -20.22 3.41
C THR A 189 -4.05 -20.93 2.13
N GLN A 190 -2.77 -21.24 1.94
CA GLN A 190 -2.24 -22.06 0.84
C GLN A 190 -1.82 -23.45 1.33
N GLN A 191 -1.63 -24.36 0.38
CA GLN A 191 -1.01 -25.65 0.66
C GLN A 191 0.48 -25.47 0.95
N ASP A 192 1.01 -26.24 1.90
CA ASP A 192 2.45 -26.33 2.15
C ASP A 192 3.10 -27.11 0.99
N VAL A 193 4.01 -26.46 0.26
CA VAL A 193 4.67 -27.05 -0.92
C VAL A 193 5.75 -28.05 -0.54
N LEU A 194 6.29 -27.96 0.67
CA LEU A 194 7.32 -28.86 1.19
C LEU A 194 6.72 -30.04 1.97
N ASP A 195 5.53 -29.85 2.56
CA ASP A 195 4.75 -30.93 3.17
C ASP A 195 3.25 -30.85 2.76
N PRO A 196 2.90 -31.30 1.54
CA PRO A 196 1.52 -31.23 1.03
C PRO A 196 0.49 -31.99 1.88
N GLN A 197 0.92 -32.93 2.74
CA GLN A 197 0.02 -33.73 3.58
C GLN A 197 -0.59 -32.91 4.73
N ARG A 198 -0.02 -31.75 5.06
CA ARG A 198 -0.58 -30.81 6.05
C ARG A 198 -1.82 -30.07 5.56
N GLY A 199 -2.16 -30.20 4.27
CA GLY A 199 -3.27 -29.48 3.67
C GLY A 199 -3.01 -27.97 3.60
N ARG A 200 -4.08 -27.17 3.67
CA ARG A 200 -3.99 -25.71 3.52
C ARG A 200 -3.68 -25.00 4.83
N ALA A 201 -2.42 -25.05 5.25
CA ALA A 201 -1.95 -24.52 6.53
C ALA A 201 -1.17 -23.20 6.43
N VAL A 202 -0.78 -22.78 5.22
CA VAL A 202 0.12 -21.64 5.02
C VAL A 202 -0.65 -20.32 5.06
N PRO A 203 -0.45 -19.44 6.06
CA PRO A 203 -1.17 -18.16 6.19
C PRO A 203 -0.72 -17.13 5.15
N MET A 204 -1.63 -16.24 4.72
CA MET A 204 -1.36 -15.26 3.65
C MET A 204 -1.55 -13.78 4.07
N ASN A 205 -1.51 -13.46 5.37
CA ASN A 205 -1.58 -12.06 5.78
C ASN A 205 -0.33 -11.31 5.29
N TYR A 206 -0.45 -10.01 5.05
CA TYR A 206 0.68 -9.16 4.70
C TYR A 206 1.13 -8.33 5.89
N ARG A 207 2.44 -8.24 6.04
CA ARG A 207 3.15 -7.47 7.07
C ARG A 207 4.14 -6.51 6.44
N THR A 208 4.46 -5.46 7.18
CA THR A 208 5.45 -4.47 6.80
C THR A 208 6.16 -3.86 8.00
N ASP A 209 7.39 -3.41 7.80
CA ASP A 209 8.12 -2.49 8.69
C ASP A 209 8.24 -1.07 8.09
N GLY A 210 7.50 -0.82 7.00
CA GLY A 210 7.50 0.42 6.24
C GLY A 210 8.49 0.49 5.07
N SER A 211 9.52 -0.38 5.05
CA SER A 211 10.45 -0.49 3.91
C SER A 211 10.22 -1.76 3.10
N TRP A 212 9.81 -2.84 3.78
CA TRP A 212 9.53 -4.13 3.17
C TRP A 212 8.09 -4.56 3.40
N VAL A 213 7.54 -5.31 2.46
CA VAL A 213 6.31 -6.06 2.58
C VAL A 213 6.62 -7.54 2.45
N TRP A 214 6.14 -8.35 3.39
CA TRP A 214 6.23 -9.81 3.31
C TRP A 214 4.91 -10.43 3.74
N THR A 215 4.69 -11.68 3.33
CA THR A 215 3.55 -12.46 3.79
C THR A 215 3.91 -13.30 5.02
N ASP A 216 2.93 -13.65 5.84
CA ASP A 216 3.09 -14.63 6.92
C ASP A 216 3.60 -15.99 6.40
N THR A 217 3.45 -16.27 5.10
CA THR A 217 4.06 -17.42 4.43
C THR A 217 5.58 -17.49 4.64
N VAL A 218 6.29 -16.36 4.60
CA VAL A 218 7.75 -16.33 4.82
C VAL A 218 8.08 -16.81 6.24
N ALA A 219 7.36 -16.30 7.24
CA ALA A 219 7.52 -16.71 8.63
C ALA A 219 7.12 -18.19 8.82
N TYR A 220 6.09 -18.67 8.12
CA TYR A 220 5.68 -20.07 8.15
C TYR A 220 6.79 -21.01 7.67
N TYR A 221 7.36 -20.79 6.48
CA TYR A 221 8.41 -21.66 5.95
C TYR A 221 9.70 -21.58 6.77
N LEU A 222 10.03 -20.41 7.30
CA LEU A 222 11.15 -20.28 8.23
C LEU A 222 10.90 -21.07 9.52
N ARG A 223 9.70 -21.00 10.10
CA ARG A 223 9.36 -21.68 11.36
C ARG A 223 9.28 -23.20 11.21
N GLU A 224 8.53 -23.67 10.22
CA GLU A 224 8.23 -25.10 10.06
C GLU A 224 9.33 -25.87 9.34
N HIS A 225 10.05 -25.19 8.43
CA HIS A 225 11.02 -25.83 7.56
C HIS A 225 12.43 -25.23 7.69
N GLY A 226 12.63 -24.14 8.43
CA GLY A 226 13.95 -23.50 8.55
C GLY A 226 14.43 -22.84 7.26
N VAL A 227 13.58 -22.73 6.25
CA VAL A 227 13.86 -22.10 4.95
C VAL A 227 14.18 -20.63 5.19
N ALA A 228 15.36 -20.19 4.76
CA ALA A 228 15.73 -18.79 4.89
C ALA A 228 14.80 -17.89 4.04
N PRO A 229 14.45 -16.68 4.50
CA PRO A 229 13.78 -15.70 3.65
C PRO A 229 14.61 -15.35 2.42
N ASP A 230 13.99 -14.64 1.46
CA ASP A 230 14.70 -13.99 0.36
C ASP A 230 15.99 -13.31 0.86
N GLY A 231 17.07 -13.43 0.08
CA GLY A 231 18.40 -12.99 0.50
C GLY A 231 18.48 -11.48 0.77
N GLN A 232 17.69 -10.68 0.04
CA GLN A 232 17.66 -9.23 0.25
C GLN A 232 16.81 -8.85 1.46
N LEU A 233 15.68 -9.53 1.68
CA LEU A 233 14.91 -9.39 2.92
C LEU A 233 15.76 -9.79 4.14
N LEU A 234 16.48 -10.92 4.06
CA LEU A 234 17.33 -11.38 5.15
C LEU A 234 18.49 -10.40 5.44
N ALA A 235 19.08 -9.81 4.40
CA ALA A 235 20.08 -8.75 4.57
C ALA A 235 19.50 -7.52 5.28
N HIS A 236 18.27 -7.13 4.92
CA HIS A 236 17.53 -6.06 5.60
C HIS A 236 17.27 -6.37 7.07
N VAL A 237 16.76 -7.58 7.39
CA VAL A 237 16.52 -8.02 8.77
C VAL A 237 17.78 -7.91 9.63
N ARG A 238 18.93 -8.35 9.08
CA ARG A 238 20.23 -8.27 9.76
C ARG A 238 20.68 -6.81 9.96
N ALA A 239 20.50 -5.96 8.95
CA ALA A 239 20.83 -4.54 9.03
C ALA A 239 19.96 -3.79 10.05
N ALA A 240 18.69 -4.18 10.20
CA ALA A 240 17.76 -3.67 11.20
C ALA A 240 18.01 -4.20 12.62
N GLY A 241 19.02 -5.07 12.82
CA GLY A 241 19.30 -5.67 14.13
C GLY A 241 18.18 -6.59 14.63
N PHE A 242 17.46 -7.25 13.71
CA PHE A 242 16.38 -8.20 14.02
C PHE A 242 15.17 -7.60 14.75
N VAL A 243 14.97 -6.28 14.66
CA VAL A 243 13.77 -5.60 15.18
C VAL A 243 13.08 -4.87 14.03
N ALA A 244 11.82 -5.22 13.77
CA ALA A 244 11.00 -4.50 12.80
C ALA A 244 10.64 -3.12 13.34
N ALA A 245 10.74 -2.10 12.50
CA ALA A 245 10.27 -0.75 12.83
C ALA A 245 8.72 -0.72 12.80
N GLU A 246 8.14 0.14 13.63
CA GLU A 246 6.70 0.45 13.53
C GLU A 246 6.50 1.44 12.37
N PRO A 247 5.74 1.09 11.33
CA PRO A 247 5.51 1.97 10.19
C PRO A 247 4.56 3.12 10.54
N ASN A 248 4.81 4.30 9.97
CA ASN A 248 3.88 5.43 10.03
C ASN A 248 2.74 5.28 8.99
N LEU A 249 1.86 6.29 8.88
CA LEU A 249 0.73 6.24 7.94
C LEU A 249 1.16 6.26 6.46
N VAL A 250 2.23 6.99 6.12
CA VAL A 250 2.79 7.02 4.77
C VAL A 250 3.37 5.66 4.40
N ASP A 251 4.11 5.05 5.31
CA ASP A 251 4.69 3.73 5.16
C ASP A 251 3.60 2.67 4.91
N LEU A 252 2.54 2.68 5.72
CA LEU A 252 1.38 1.79 5.55
C LEU A 252 0.65 2.02 4.22
N HIS A 253 0.49 3.28 3.81
CA HIS A 253 -0.13 3.62 2.54
C HIS A 253 0.69 3.09 1.36
N ARG A 254 2.01 3.28 1.39
CA ARG A 254 2.92 2.80 0.34
C ARG A 254 2.97 1.27 0.29
N ALA A 255 2.99 0.61 1.44
CA ALA A 255 2.90 -0.85 1.54
C ALA A 255 1.59 -1.39 0.96
N LEU A 256 0.47 -0.67 1.13
CA LEU A 256 -0.80 -1.05 0.53
C LEU A 256 -0.83 -0.75 -0.98
N SER A 257 -0.35 0.42 -1.40
CA SER A 257 -0.31 0.82 -2.80
C SER A 257 0.54 -0.13 -3.65
N CYS A 258 1.66 -0.63 -3.13
CA CYS A 258 2.53 -1.53 -3.89
C CYS A 258 1.89 -2.89 -4.21
N LEU A 259 0.82 -3.29 -3.51
CA LEU A 259 0.05 -4.50 -3.84
C LEU A 259 -0.85 -4.32 -5.06
N PHE A 260 -1.11 -3.08 -5.49
CA PHE A 260 -1.97 -2.76 -6.62
C PHE A 260 -1.21 -2.26 -7.85
N VAL A 261 0.05 -1.86 -7.71
CA VAL A 261 0.92 -1.59 -8.85
C VAL A 261 1.20 -2.95 -9.51
N PRO A 262 0.87 -3.14 -10.80
CA PRO A 262 1.32 -4.32 -11.53
C PRO A 262 2.84 -4.35 -11.39
N GLY A 263 3.37 -5.36 -10.69
CA GLY A 263 4.81 -5.48 -10.56
C GLY A 263 5.43 -5.63 -11.94
N ASP A 264 6.55 -4.97 -12.19
CA ASP A 264 7.57 -5.42 -13.14
C ASP A 264 8.19 -6.73 -12.63
N VAL A 265 7.35 -7.73 -12.40
CA VAL A 265 7.74 -9.13 -12.44
C VAL A 265 7.61 -9.51 -13.90
N ASP A 266 8.70 -9.33 -14.64
CA ASP A 266 8.94 -10.05 -15.87
C ASP A 266 9.59 -11.40 -15.53
N PRO A 267 8.83 -12.51 -15.45
CA PRO A 267 9.43 -13.83 -15.28
C PRO A 267 9.99 -14.42 -16.58
N ALA A 268 10.21 -13.66 -17.67
CA ALA A 268 10.51 -14.27 -18.97
C ALA A 268 11.41 -13.53 -19.98
N SER A 269 11.92 -12.31 -19.77
CA SER A 269 12.68 -11.64 -20.86
C SER A 269 14.21 -11.70 -20.85
N ASP A 270 14.89 -12.17 -19.79
CA ASP A 270 16.38 -12.20 -19.79
C ASP A 270 17.01 -13.52 -20.28
N VAL A 271 16.23 -14.38 -20.94
CA VAL A 271 16.78 -15.49 -21.71
C VAL A 271 16.13 -15.54 -23.09
N VAL A 272 16.53 -14.61 -23.98
CA VAL A 272 16.93 -14.87 -25.39
C VAL A 272 17.35 -13.53 -26.02
N ALA A 273 18.60 -13.49 -26.51
CA ALA A 273 19.30 -12.46 -27.31
C ALA A 273 20.32 -11.65 -26.48
N ALA A 274 21.64 -11.86 -26.57
CA ALA A 274 22.46 -12.38 -27.68
C ALA A 274 23.69 -13.18 -27.18
#